data_AF-A0A6I2GM36-F1
#
_entry.id   AF-A0A6I2GM36-F1
#
_cell.length_a   1.000
_cell.length_b   1.000
_cell.length_c   1.000
_cell.angle_alpha   90.00
_cell.angle_beta   90.00
_cell.angle_gamma   90.00
#
_symmetry.space_group_name_H-M   'P 1'
#
loop_
_entity.id
_entity.type
_entity.pdbx_description
1 polymer ?
#
loop_
_entity_poly.entity_id
_entity_poly.type
_entity_poly.pdbx_seq_one_letter_code
_entity_poly.pdbx_strand_id
1 'polypeptide(L)'
;MALRPRNPGSVLHVELELAKEKAGGLRRVGEKLEALLSELRRLEHELPHLHGAARTSALERHATLRADALQQRYFLHVQREAMGLRQHGDLDALYPIPDARH
;
A
#
# COMPACT_ATOMS: atom_id res chain seq x y z
N MET A 1 46.60 -16.68 -2.87
CA MET A 1 45.21 -16.86 -2.40
C MET A 1 44.32 -16.99 -3.63
N ALA A 2 43.81 -18.18 -3.93
CA ALA A 2 42.90 -18.38 -5.05
C ALA A 2 41.48 -17.96 -4.63
N LEU A 3 40.90 -17.01 -5.36
CA LEU A 3 39.47 -16.66 -5.26
C LEU A 3 38.67 -17.91 -5.65
N ARG A 4 37.96 -18.51 -4.70
CA ARG A 4 37.00 -19.58 -5.02
C ARG A 4 35.99 -19.02 -6.04
N PRO A 5 35.71 -19.72 -7.14
CA PRO A 5 34.65 -19.31 -8.05
C PRO A 5 33.33 -19.28 -7.27
N ARG A 6 32.62 -18.15 -7.29
CA ARG A 6 31.25 -18.08 -6.76
C ARG A 6 30.42 -19.10 -7.53
N ASN A 7 29.80 -20.05 -6.82
CA ASN A 7 28.92 -21.02 -7.44
C ASN A 7 27.67 -20.29 -7.97
N PRO A 8 27.42 -20.25 -9.28
CA PRO A 8 26.25 -19.56 -9.85
C PRO A 8 24.92 -20.08 -9.27
N GLY A 9 24.85 -21.36 -8.87
CA GLY A 9 23.68 -21.93 -8.19
C GLY A 9 23.36 -21.27 -6.83
N SER A 10 24.38 -20.84 -6.08
CA SER A 10 24.18 -20.11 -4.81
C SER A 10 23.75 -18.66 -5.01
N VAL A 11 24.18 -18.02 -6.10
CA VAL A 11 23.79 -16.65 -6.44
C VAL A 11 22.31 -16.62 -6.85
N LEU A 12 21.89 -17.56 -7.70
CA LEU A 12 20.48 -17.70 -8.12
C LEU A 12 19.53 -18.01 -6.95
N HIS A 13 19.97 -18.81 -5.97
CA HIS A 13 19.16 -19.08 -4.78
C HIS A 13 18.96 -17.82 -3.92
N VAL A 14 20.00 -17.02 -3.70
CA VAL A 14 19.91 -15.76 -2.96
C VAL A 14 19.01 -14.76 -3.70
N GLU A 15 19.13 -14.64 -5.01
CA GLU A 15 18.26 -13.76 -5.82
C GLU A 15 16.78 -14.18 -5.73
N LEU A 16 16.49 -15.48 -5.74
CA LEU A 16 15.14 -16.00 -5.59
C LEU A 16 14.54 -15.68 -4.21
N GLU A 17 15.29 -15.87 -3.12
CA GLU A 17 14.82 -15.53 -1.78
C GLU A 17 14.59 -14.02 -1.62
N LEU A 18 15.49 -13.18 -2.15
CA LEU A 18 15.29 -11.72 -2.19
C LEU A 18 14.05 -11.32 -3.00
N ALA A 19 13.76 -12.01 -4.11
CA ALA A 19 12.56 -11.76 -4.90
C ALA A 19 11.29 -12.15 -4.13
N LYS A 20 11.29 -13.28 -3.42
CA LYS A 20 10.18 -13.72 -2.56
C LYS A 20 9.91 -12.73 -1.43
N GLU A 21 10.96 -12.27 -0.75
CA GLU A 21 10.82 -11.28 0.33
C GLU A 21 10.20 -9.98 -0.17
N LYS A 22 10.69 -9.48 -1.31
CA LYS A 22 10.14 -8.29 -1.98
C LYS A 22 8.67 -8.45 -2.36
N ALA A 23 8.31 -9.60 -2.96
CA ALA A 23 6.93 -9.91 -3.30
C ALA A 23 6.03 -9.98 -2.04
N GLY A 24 6.52 -10.58 -0.96
CA GLY A 24 5.82 -10.62 0.32
C GLY A 24 5.64 -9.22 0.95
N GLY A 25 6.64 -8.35 0.81
CA GLY A 25 6.55 -6.94 1.21
C GLY A 25 5.44 -6.20 0.47
N LEU A 26 5.42 -6.28 -0.86
CA LEU A 26 4.38 -5.67 -1.69
C LEU A 26 2.98 -6.17 -1.33
N ARG A 27 2.82 -7.48 -1.15
CA ARG A 27 1.53 -8.07 -0.76
C ARG A 27 0.99 -7.44 0.52
N ARG A 28 1.82 -7.35 1.56
CA ARG A 28 1.42 -6.79 2.86
C ARG A 28 1.02 -5.32 2.76
N VAL A 29 1.73 -4.52 1.96
CA VAL A 29 1.39 -3.12 1.74
C VAL A 29 0.07 -2.99 0.98
N GLY A 30 -0.14 -3.82 -0.06
CA GLY A 30 -1.41 -3.88 -0.79
C GLY A 30 -2.59 -4.26 0.10
N GLU A 31 -2.48 -5.33 0.88
CA GLU A 31 -3.51 -5.79 1.84
C GLU A 31 -3.86 -4.71 2.86
N LYS A 32 -2.84 -3.99 3.38
CA LYS A 32 -3.07 -2.87 4.30
C LYS A 32 -3.82 -1.72 3.63
N LEU A 33 -3.46 -1.38 2.39
CA LEU A 33 -4.14 -0.33 1.63
C LEU A 33 -5.60 -0.71 1.34
N GLU A 34 -5.87 -1.96 0.97
CA GLU A 34 -7.23 -2.46 0.75
C GLU A 34 -8.09 -2.42 2.01
N ALA A 35 -7.51 -2.74 3.16
CA ALA A 35 -8.20 -2.64 4.45
C ALA A 35 -8.56 -1.19 4.78
N LEU A 36 -7.63 -0.25 4.61
CA LEU A 36 -7.86 1.18 4.83
C LEU A 36 -8.96 1.72 3.91
N LEU A 37 -8.92 1.37 2.62
CA LEU A 37 -9.92 1.78 1.65
C LEU A 37 -11.31 1.19 1.96
N SER A 38 -11.36 -0.04 2.48
CA SER A 38 -12.62 -0.67 2.88
C SER A 38 -13.25 0.03 4.08
N GLU A 39 -12.44 0.41 5.07
CA GLU A 39 -12.93 1.17 6.22
C GLU A 39 -13.38 2.58 5.82
N LEU A 40 -12.63 3.26 4.94
CA LEU A 40 -13.04 4.56 4.38
C LEU A 40 -14.40 4.48 3.70
N ARG A 41 -14.61 3.53 2.80
CA ARG A 41 -15.90 3.34 2.12
C ARG A 41 -17.04 3.05 3.09
N ARG A 42 -16.78 2.24 4.13
CA ARG A 42 -17.79 1.98 5.16
C ARG A 42 -18.19 3.26 5.88
N LEU A 43 -17.19 4.05 6.28
CA LEU A 43 -17.40 5.29 6.99
C LEU A 43 -18.12 6.35 6.12
N GLU A 44 -17.79 6.45 4.82
CA GLU A 44 -18.50 7.31 3.86
C GLU A 44 -19.98 6.93 3.71
N HIS A 45 -20.29 5.63 3.74
CA HIS A 45 -21.67 5.16 3.72
C HIS A 45 -22.43 5.48 5.02
N GLU A 46 -21.75 5.47 6.17
CA GLU A 46 -22.35 5.78 7.48
C GLU A 46 -22.52 7.29 7.72
N LEU A 47 -21.60 8.12 7.22
CA LEU A 47 -21.51 9.56 7.50
C LEU A 47 -22.81 10.36 7.29
N PRO A 48 -23.60 10.15 6.22
CA PRO A 48 -24.88 10.86 6.01
C PRO A 48 -25.91 10.63 7.13
N HIS A 49 -25.79 9.52 7.86
CA HIS A 49 -26.70 9.13 8.94
C HIS A 49 -26.21 9.57 10.34
N LEU A 50 -25.01 10.16 10.43
CA LEU A 50 -24.44 10.62 11.68
C LEU A 50 -24.69 12.10 11.90
N HIS A 51 -24.89 12.50 13.15
CA HIS A 51 -25.12 13.89 13.54
C HIS A 51 -24.32 14.28 14.80
N GLY A 52 -24.15 15.58 15.00
CA GLY A 52 -23.47 16.13 16.17
C GLY A 52 -22.06 15.57 16.37
N ALA A 53 -21.70 15.28 17.62
CA ALA A 53 -20.37 14.78 17.99
C ALA A 53 -19.99 13.47 17.29
N ALA A 54 -20.95 12.59 16.99
CA ALA A 54 -20.69 11.34 16.28
C ALA A 54 -20.24 11.61 14.83
N ARG A 55 -20.85 12.60 14.16
CA ARG A 55 -20.43 13.03 12.82
C ARG A 55 -19.03 13.63 12.87
N THR A 56 -18.74 14.52 13.82
CA THR A 56 -17.41 15.13 13.97
C THR A 56 -16.32 14.07 14.17
N SER A 57 -16.53 13.12 15.08
CA SER A 57 -15.58 12.03 15.32
C SER A 57 -15.42 11.11 14.10
N ALA A 58 -16.49 10.86 13.35
CA ALA A 58 -16.38 10.14 12.09
C ALA A 58 -15.54 10.91 11.07
N LEU A 59 -15.71 12.23 10.91
CA LEU A 59 -14.90 13.04 9.98
C LEU A 59 -13.42 13.07 10.36
N GLU A 60 -13.08 13.13 11.64
CA GLU A 60 -11.70 13.04 12.11
C GLU A 60 -11.07 11.67 11.79
N ARG A 61 -11.83 10.58 12.01
CA ARG A 61 -11.42 9.23 11.61
C ARG A 61 -11.26 9.11 10.10
N HIS A 62 -12.18 9.70 9.33
CA HIS A 62 -12.08 9.76 7.87
C HIS A 62 -10.76 10.40 7.44
N ALA A 63 -10.44 11.57 7.98
CA ALA A 63 -9.23 12.31 7.65
C ALA A 63 -7.96 11.50 7.97
N THR A 64 -7.94 10.83 9.12
CA THR A 64 -6.83 9.97 9.54
C THR A 64 -6.66 8.78 8.60
N LEU A 65 -7.73 8.02 8.34
CA LEU A 65 -7.70 6.86 7.46
C LEU A 65 -7.29 7.22 6.03
N ARG A 66 -7.74 8.40 5.55
CA ARG A 66 -7.36 8.92 4.25
C ARG A 66 -5.88 9.26 4.17
N ALA A 67 -5.33 9.92 5.19
CA ALA A 67 -3.90 10.21 5.27
C ALA A 67 -3.07 8.92 5.26
N ASP A 68 -3.49 7.91 6.03
CA ASP A 68 -2.83 6.61 6.06
C ASP A 68 -2.89 5.91 4.71
N ALA A 69 -4.05 5.92 4.04
CA ALA A 69 -4.21 5.32 2.71
C ALA A 69 -3.29 5.98 1.67
N LEU A 70 -3.20 7.32 1.68
CA LEU A 70 -2.30 8.07 0.80
C LEU A 70 -0.85 7.69 1.04
N GLN A 71 -0.44 7.58 2.31
CA GLN A 71 0.91 7.18 2.67
C GLN A 71 1.22 5.74 2.23
N GLN A 72 0.30 4.79 2.40
CA GLN A 72 0.51 3.41 1.94
C GLN A 72 0.59 3.33 0.41
N ARG A 73 -0.25 4.08 -0.32
CA ARG A 73 -0.19 4.14 -1.79
C ARG A 73 1.13 4.73 -2.27
N TYR A 74 1.64 5.78 -1.61
CA TYR A 74 2.98 6.31 -1.87
C TYR A 74 4.09 5.28 -1.62
N PHE A 75 4.05 4.54 -0.51
CA PHE A 75 5.03 3.48 -0.25
C PHE A 75 4.99 2.38 -1.31
N LEU A 76 3.79 2.02 -1.77
CA LEU A 76 3.63 1.06 -2.85
C LEU A 76 4.24 1.56 -4.17
N HIS A 77 4.07 2.84 -4.49
CA HIS A 77 4.77 3.48 -5.62
C HIS A 77 6.29 3.35 -5.48
N VAL A 78 6.85 3.80 -4.36
CA VAL A 78 8.31 3.79 -4.13
C VAL A 78 8.89 2.39 -4.21
N GLN A 79 8.22 1.40 -3.61
CA GLN A 79 8.69 0.01 -3.65
C GLN A 79 8.71 -0.55 -5.07
N ARG A 80 7.64 -0.32 -5.85
CA ARG A 80 7.56 -0.75 -7.26
C ARG A 80 8.69 -0.13 -8.11
N GLU A 81 8.93 1.17 -7.95
CA GLU A 81 10.01 1.88 -8.64
C GLU A 81 11.40 1.30 -8.27
N ALA A 82 11.63 1.03 -6.99
CA ALA A 82 12.88 0.43 -6.51
C ALA A 82 13.12 -0.99 -7.07
N MET A 83 12.08 -1.70 -7.51
CA MET A 83 12.18 -3.00 -8.17
C MET A 83 12.24 -2.91 -9.70
N GLY A 84 12.25 -1.70 -10.26
CA GLY A 84 12.25 -1.49 -11.71
C GLY A 84 10.89 -1.72 -12.37
N LEU A 85 9.81 -1.82 -11.59
CA LEU A 85 8.43 -1.92 -12.11
C LEU A 85 7.91 -0.53 -12.49
N ARG A 86 8.54 0.06 -13.52
CA ARG A 86 8.24 1.39 -14.02
C ARG A 86 7.25 1.30 -15.18
N GLN A 87 5.98 0.98 -14.92
CA GLN A 87 4.91 1.09 -15.93
C GLN A 87 3.49 1.16 -15.34
N HIS A 88 2.98 2.40 -15.32
CA HIS A 88 1.69 2.97 -15.77
C HIS A 88 0.34 2.23 -15.67
N GLY A 89 0.19 1.22 -14.82
CA GLY A 89 -1.10 1.02 -14.16
C GLY A 89 -1.14 1.97 -12.99
N ASP A 90 -1.72 3.16 -13.15
CA ASP A 90 -1.70 4.18 -12.10
C ASP A 90 -2.28 3.58 -10.82
N LEU A 91 -1.48 3.52 -9.74
CA LEU A 91 -1.97 2.99 -8.47
C LEU A 91 -3.14 3.82 -7.98
N ASP A 92 -3.28 5.05 -8.45
CA ASP A 92 -4.43 5.90 -8.20
C ASP A 92 -5.73 5.32 -8.80
N ALA A 93 -5.64 4.63 -9.94
CA ALA A 93 -6.77 3.93 -10.57
C ALA A 93 -7.07 2.58 -9.91
N LEU A 94 -6.03 1.84 -9.49
CA LEU A 94 -6.20 0.54 -8.79
C LEU A 94 -6.67 0.72 -7.35
N TYR A 95 -6.23 1.80 -6.70
CA TYR A 95 -6.50 2.12 -5.31
C TYR A 95 -7.07 3.54 -5.22
N PRO A 96 -8.32 3.75 -5.69
CA PRO A 96 -8.97 5.04 -5.62
C PRO A 96 -9.22 5.39 -4.15
N ILE A 97 -8.54 6.45 -3.69
CA ILE A 97 -8.72 7.00 -2.35
C ILE A 97 -9.80 8.08 -2.47
N PRO A 98 -10.91 7.99 -1.72
CA PRO A 98 -11.96 8.99 -1.80
C PRO A 98 -11.48 10.41 -1.50
N ASP A 99 -12.12 11.39 -2.16
CA ASP A 99 -11.86 12.81 -1.94
C ASP A 99 -12.26 13.22 -0.51
N ALA A 100 -11.70 14.33 -0.03
CA ALA A 100 -12.22 15.00 1.16
C ALA A 100 -13.51 15.77 0.80
N ARG A 101 -14.61 15.07 0.49
CA ARG A 101 -15.92 15.70 0.27
C ARG A 101 -16.80 15.48 1.49
N HIS A 102 -16.74 16.38 2.48
CA HIS A 102 -17.51 16.27 3.72
C HIS A 102 -18.01 17.60 4.26
#